data_AF-G7EIS8-F1
#
_entry.id   AF-G7EIS8-F1
#
_cell.length_a   1.000
_cell.length_b   1.000
_cell.length_c   1.000
_cell.angle_alpha   90.00
_cell.angle_beta   90.00
_cell.angle_gamma   90.00
#
_symmetry.space_group_name_H-M   'P 1'
#
loop_
_entity.id
_entity.type
_entity.pdbx_description
1 polymer ?
#
loop_
_entity_poly.entity_id
_entity_poly.type
_entity_poly.pdbx_seq_one_letter_code
_entity_poly.pdbx_strand_id
1 'polypeptide(L)'
;MVLFWSKKYNFFALKNTTLTLLAVMAGHIGDLLRHEITNPVMTSKESPYFIRQVKRTNKEAKRYRIPSQLLKIKANSITDESRVLMGYLSDARRGLDIYLYDDDKQTLLLLMPLADELEKSGFIARVNSWSKERTGKNLAELDIVIEQQLALPISSDDIKRLVTLS
;
A
#
# COMPACT_ATOMS: atom_id res chain seq x y z
N MET A 1 -9.31 -58.68 -16.82
CA MET A 1 -8.41 -57.81 -17.60
C MET A 1 -8.72 -56.37 -17.22
N VAL A 2 -7.91 -55.77 -16.35
CA VAL A 2 -8.21 -54.49 -15.70
C VAL A 2 -7.84 -53.33 -16.62
N LEU A 3 -8.77 -52.38 -16.74
CA LEU A 3 -8.68 -51.10 -17.45
C LEU A 3 -7.49 -50.27 -16.97
N PHE A 4 -6.69 -49.73 -17.89
CA PHE A 4 -5.94 -48.49 -17.67
C PHE A 4 -5.71 -47.77 -19.01
N TRP A 5 -6.39 -46.65 -19.22
CA TRP A 5 -5.91 -45.59 -20.10
C TRP A 5 -5.87 -44.29 -19.28
N SER A 6 -4.67 -43.94 -18.84
CA SER A 6 -4.36 -42.70 -18.15
C SER A 6 -4.49 -41.53 -19.13
N LYS A 7 -5.39 -40.59 -18.83
CA LYS A 7 -5.45 -39.28 -19.50
C LYS A 7 -4.14 -38.54 -19.25
N LYS A 8 -3.38 -38.26 -20.31
CA LYS A 8 -2.28 -37.29 -20.31
C LYS A 8 -2.83 -35.90 -19.98
N TYR A 9 -2.79 -35.50 -18.72
CA TYR A 9 -2.88 -34.09 -18.34
C TYR A 9 -1.54 -33.45 -18.69
N ASN A 10 -1.53 -32.71 -19.79
CA ASN A 10 -0.36 -31.99 -20.25
C ASN A 10 0.00 -30.92 -19.20
N PHE A 11 1.13 -31.11 -18.53
CA PHE A 11 1.66 -30.27 -17.46
C PHE A 11 2.21 -28.96 -18.08
N PHE A 12 1.32 -28.13 -18.65
CA PHE A 12 1.67 -26.89 -19.37
C PHE A 12 1.69 -25.65 -18.46
N ALA A 13 1.69 -25.83 -17.14
CA ALA A 13 1.64 -24.74 -16.17
C ALA A 13 3.01 -24.20 -15.75
N LEU A 14 4.13 -24.88 -16.00
CA LEU A 14 5.47 -24.36 -15.67
C LEU A 14 6.05 -23.51 -16.79
N LYS A 15 5.48 -22.32 -17.02
CA LYS A 15 6.20 -21.22 -17.68
C LYS A 15 6.84 -20.34 -16.61
N ASN A 16 7.94 -19.65 -16.93
CA ASN A 16 8.63 -18.74 -15.98
C ASN A 16 7.66 -17.72 -15.36
N THR A 17 6.62 -17.33 -16.08
CA THR A 17 5.53 -16.46 -15.61
C THR A 17 4.70 -17.09 -14.49
N THR A 18 4.33 -18.36 -14.59
CA THR A 18 3.57 -19.08 -13.55
C THR A 18 4.41 -19.31 -12.31
N LEU A 19 5.70 -19.66 -12.47
CA LEU A 19 6.63 -19.77 -11.34
C LEU A 19 6.85 -18.42 -10.65
N THR A 20 6.89 -17.33 -11.41
CA THR A 20 6.97 -15.97 -10.88
C THR A 20 5.72 -15.62 -10.09
N LEU A 21 4.54 -15.88 -10.65
CA LEU A 21 3.26 -15.65 -9.97
C LEU A 21 3.15 -16.49 -8.69
N LEU A 22 3.54 -17.76 -8.74
CA LEU A 22 3.59 -18.64 -7.56
C LEU A 22 4.58 -18.14 -6.50
N ALA A 23 5.77 -17.67 -6.89
CA ALA A 23 6.75 -17.14 -5.96
C ALA A 23 6.29 -15.83 -5.32
N VAL A 24 5.64 -14.95 -6.09
CA VAL A 24 5.02 -13.72 -5.61
C VAL A 24 3.89 -14.04 -4.65
N MET A 25 2.98 -14.93 -5.04
CA MET A 25 1.87 -15.36 -4.19
C MET A 25 2.35 -16.07 -2.93
N ALA A 26 3.35 -16.95 -3.00
CA ALA A 26 3.91 -17.62 -1.82
C ALA A 26 4.65 -16.63 -0.90
N GLY A 27 5.34 -15.64 -1.47
CA GLY A 27 5.96 -14.56 -0.69
C GLY A 27 4.94 -13.61 -0.06
N HIS A 28 3.78 -13.45 -0.70
CA HIS A 28 2.69 -12.64 -0.19
C HIS A 28 1.87 -13.40 0.87
N ILE A 29 1.51 -14.65 0.61
CA ILE A 29 0.87 -15.57 1.57
C ILE A 29 1.79 -15.82 2.77
N GLY A 30 3.11 -15.95 2.56
CA GLY A 30 4.06 -16.08 3.66
C GLY A 30 4.11 -14.85 4.57
N ASP A 31 3.91 -13.64 4.02
CA ASP A 31 3.78 -12.42 4.82
C ASP A 31 2.39 -12.30 5.45
N LEU A 32 1.33 -12.65 4.72
CA LEU A 32 -0.03 -12.70 5.24
C LEU A 32 -0.11 -13.67 6.42
N LEU A 33 0.44 -14.88 6.32
CA LEU A 33 0.47 -15.87 7.42
C LEU A 33 1.35 -15.44 8.58
N ARG A 34 2.42 -14.67 8.33
CA ARG A 34 3.22 -14.05 9.40
C ARG A 34 2.50 -12.89 10.09
N HIS A 35 1.47 -12.32 9.46
CA HIS A 35 0.78 -11.10 9.89
C HIS A 35 -0.75 -11.25 9.97
N GLU A 36 -1.31 -12.47 9.90
CA GLU A 36 -2.75 -12.78 9.95
C GLU A 36 -3.34 -12.63 11.36
N ILE A 37 -2.68 -11.84 12.20
CA ILE A 37 -3.28 -11.21 13.36
C ILE A 37 -3.20 -9.71 13.08
N THR A 38 -4.21 -9.22 12.35
CA THR A 38 -4.55 -7.79 12.18
C THR A 38 -3.36 -6.86 11.98
N ASN A 39 -2.92 -6.58 10.76
CA ASN A 39 -1.86 -5.60 10.48
C ASN A 39 -2.28 -4.21 11.04
N PRO A 40 -1.92 -3.81 12.27
CA PRO A 40 -2.50 -2.63 12.89
C PRO A 40 -2.04 -1.39 12.10
N VAL A 41 -2.79 -0.29 12.18
CA VAL A 41 -2.26 0.99 11.70
C VAL A 41 -0.96 1.22 12.43
N MET A 42 0.14 1.26 11.70
CA MET A 42 1.44 1.45 12.31
C MET A 42 1.50 2.87 12.86
N THR A 43 1.96 2.99 14.09
CA THR A 43 2.31 4.28 14.66
C THR A 43 3.69 4.70 14.19
N SER A 44 4.07 5.98 14.34
CA SER A 44 5.41 6.48 14.01
C SER A 44 6.57 5.63 14.57
N LYS A 45 6.37 4.96 15.72
CA LYS A 45 7.32 4.01 16.35
C LYS A 45 7.65 2.80 15.47
N GLU A 46 6.73 2.39 14.62
CA GLU A 46 6.84 1.23 13.73
C GLU A 46 7.36 1.63 12.33
N SER A 47 7.78 2.88 12.13
CA SER A 47 8.42 3.35 10.90
C SER A 47 9.51 2.42 10.36
N PRO A 48 10.42 1.83 11.17
CA PRO A 48 11.40 0.86 10.66
C PRO A 48 10.78 -0.36 9.98
N TYR A 49 9.58 -0.79 10.41
CA TYR A 49 8.86 -1.89 9.78
C TYR A 49 8.22 -1.45 8.46
N PHE A 50 7.58 -0.28 8.43
CA PHE A 50 7.08 0.31 7.19
C PHE A 50 8.18 0.44 6.11
N ILE A 51 9.37 0.92 6.49
CA ILE A 51 10.53 1.01 5.59
C ILE A 51 10.89 -0.37 5.00
N ARG A 52 10.85 -1.43 5.81
CA ARG A 52 11.14 -2.79 5.32
C ARG A 52 10.11 -3.24 4.30
N GLN A 53 8.84 -2.92 4.53
CA GLN A 53 7.77 -3.23 3.59
C GLN A 53 7.93 -2.46 2.27
N VAL A 54 8.19 -1.16 2.32
CA VAL A 54 8.49 -0.36 1.11
C VAL A 54 9.68 -0.95 0.34
N LYS A 55 10.78 -1.29 1.03
CA LYS A 55 11.96 -1.90 0.37
C LYS A 55 11.64 -3.25 -0.27
N ARG A 56 10.83 -4.07 0.39
CA ARG A 56 10.39 -5.38 -0.11
C ARG A 56 9.53 -5.20 -1.36
N THR A 57 8.49 -4.38 -1.30
CA THR A 57 7.61 -4.08 -2.44
C THR A 57 8.39 -3.43 -3.59
N ASN A 58 9.34 -2.54 -3.30
CA ASN A 58 10.22 -1.94 -4.32
C ASN A 58 11.06 -3.00 -5.06
N LYS A 59 11.57 -3.99 -4.33
CA LYS A 59 12.31 -5.13 -4.90
C LYS A 59 11.39 -6.03 -5.74
N GLU A 60 10.17 -6.28 -5.29
CA GLU A 60 9.16 -7.06 -6.02
C GLU A 60 8.73 -6.34 -7.30
N ALA A 61 8.45 -5.03 -7.24
CA ALA A 61 8.13 -4.20 -8.40
C ALA A 61 9.26 -4.24 -9.43
N LYS A 62 10.52 -4.08 -8.99
CA LYS A 62 11.69 -4.18 -9.88
C LYS A 62 11.87 -5.57 -10.49
N ARG A 63 11.70 -6.63 -9.70
CA ARG A 63 12.01 -8.02 -10.13
C ARG A 63 10.89 -8.64 -10.95
N TYR A 64 9.65 -8.37 -10.59
CA TYR A 64 8.47 -9.07 -11.10
C TYR A 64 7.52 -8.15 -11.88
N ARG A 65 7.83 -6.85 -12.01
CA ARG A 65 7.00 -5.84 -12.70
C ARG A 65 5.60 -5.74 -12.14
N ILE A 66 5.49 -5.90 -10.83
CA ILE A 66 4.25 -5.73 -10.10
C ILE A 66 4.07 -4.23 -9.84
N PRO A 67 2.96 -3.61 -10.30
CA PRO A 67 2.70 -2.21 -10.04
C PRO A 67 2.47 -2.03 -8.54
N SER A 68 2.99 -0.95 -7.96
CA SER A 68 2.77 -0.60 -6.56
C SER A 68 2.94 0.90 -6.39
N GLN A 69 2.15 1.47 -5.48
CA GLN A 69 2.07 2.92 -5.30
C GLN A 69 2.41 3.28 -3.87
N LEU A 70 3.01 4.44 -3.69
CA LEU A 70 3.41 4.97 -2.39
C LEU A 70 2.99 6.43 -2.31
N LEU A 71 2.23 6.75 -1.27
CA LEU A 71 1.63 8.06 -1.05
C LEU A 71 2.04 8.62 0.31
N LYS A 72 2.25 9.93 0.36
CA LYS A 72 2.38 10.71 1.59
C LYS A 72 1.27 11.76 1.62
N ILE A 73 0.38 11.66 2.60
CA ILE A 73 -0.73 12.61 2.83
C ILE A 73 -0.44 13.34 4.14
N LYS A 74 -0.56 14.66 4.15
CA LYS A 74 -0.20 15.49 5.30
C LYS A 74 -1.20 16.63 5.46
N ALA A 75 -1.65 16.87 6.70
CA ALA A 75 -2.27 18.13 7.08
C ALA A 75 -1.18 19.16 7.41
N ASN A 76 -1.13 20.27 6.67
CA ASN A 76 -0.20 21.36 6.98
C ASN A 76 -0.68 22.18 8.17
N SER A 77 -2.00 22.38 8.28
CA SER A 77 -2.67 22.99 9.43
C SER A 77 -3.45 21.93 10.20
N ILE A 78 -3.14 21.78 11.49
CA ILE A 78 -3.75 20.76 12.34
C ILE A 78 -4.97 21.36 13.04
N THR A 79 -6.15 21.18 12.45
CA THR A 79 -7.46 21.50 13.04
C THR A 79 -8.20 20.23 13.46
N ASP A 80 -9.27 20.36 14.24
CA ASP A 80 -10.08 19.20 14.64
C ASP A 80 -10.72 18.49 13.44
N GLU A 81 -11.16 19.21 12.40
CA GLU A 81 -11.70 18.59 11.20
C GLU A 81 -10.62 17.86 10.38
N SER A 82 -9.40 18.41 10.33
CA SER A 82 -8.27 17.74 9.69
C SER A 82 -7.94 16.43 10.41
N ARG A 83 -7.96 16.42 11.75
CA ARG A 83 -7.76 15.21 12.58
C ARG A 83 -8.84 14.18 12.34
N VAL A 84 -10.11 14.60 12.27
CA VAL A 84 -11.24 13.70 12.00
C VAL A 84 -11.06 13.01 10.64
N LEU A 85 -10.66 13.74 9.60
CA LEU A 85 -10.43 13.14 8.30
C LEU A 85 -9.19 12.23 8.30
N MET A 86 -8.06 12.70 8.84
CA MET A 86 -6.81 11.93 8.85
C MET A 86 -6.93 10.63 9.67
N GLY A 87 -7.58 10.67 10.83
CA GLY A 87 -7.90 9.47 11.62
C GLY A 87 -8.85 8.53 10.87
N TYR A 88 -9.84 9.06 10.15
CA TYR A 88 -10.67 8.21 9.29
C TYR A 88 -9.88 7.57 8.16
N LEU A 89 -8.95 8.29 7.52
CA LEU A 89 -8.12 7.76 6.45
C LEU A 89 -7.20 6.64 6.95
N SER A 90 -6.68 6.73 8.17
CA SER A 90 -5.92 5.63 8.76
C SER A 90 -6.79 4.40 9.04
N ASP A 91 -8.05 4.59 9.42
CA ASP A 91 -8.98 3.51 9.74
C ASP A 91 -9.60 2.86 8.49
N ALA A 92 -9.73 3.61 7.39
CA ALA A 92 -10.31 3.17 6.12
C ALA A 92 -9.40 2.21 5.31
N ARG A 93 -8.59 1.39 5.99
CA ARG A 93 -7.64 0.43 5.41
C ARG A 93 -8.35 -0.58 4.52
N ARG A 94 -7.70 -0.93 3.40
CA ARG A 94 -8.19 -1.94 2.46
C ARG A 94 -7.16 -3.03 2.22
N GLY A 95 -7.59 -4.28 2.28
CA GLY A 95 -6.85 -5.44 1.79
C GLY A 95 -5.37 -5.45 2.21
N LEU A 96 -4.50 -5.25 1.24
CA LEU A 96 -3.04 -5.38 1.35
C LEU A 96 -2.31 -4.07 1.62
N ASP A 97 -3.05 -2.96 1.65
CA ASP A 97 -2.48 -1.65 1.85
C ASP A 97 -1.89 -1.53 3.26
N ILE A 98 -0.73 -0.89 3.35
CA ILE A 98 0.04 -0.74 4.58
C ILE A 98 0.07 0.75 4.94
N TYR A 99 -0.37 1.06 6.15
CA TYR A 99 -0.54 2.42 6.65
C TYR A 99 0.43 2.66 7.81
N LEU A 100 1.14 3.78 7.76
CA LEU A 100 1.91 4.34 8.87
C LEU A 100 1.39 5.75 9.14
N TYR A 101 0.76 5.95 10.29
CA TYR A 101 0.15 7.20 10.68
C TYR A 101 0.88 7.83 11.87
N ASP A 102 1.27 9.09 11.69
CA ASP A 102 1.83 9.95 12.71
C ASP A 102 0.75 10.96 13.11
N ASP A 103 0.10 10.71 14.26
CA ASP A 103 -0.98 11.55 14.77
C ASP A 103 -0.48 12.92 15.27
N ASP A 104 0.76 13.01 15.76
CA ASP A 104 1.32 14.28 16.20
C ASP A 104 1.55 15.22 15.01
N LYS A 105 2.03 14.66 13.89
CA LYS A 105 2.32 15.42 12.66
C LYS A 105 1.19 15.39 11.64
N GLN A 106 0.07 14.72 11.94
CA GLN A 106 -1.03 14.47 11.01
C GLN A 106 -0.53 14.06 9.62
N THR A 107 0.36 13.06 9.60
CA THR A 107 0.99 12.57 8.37
C THR A 107 0.70 11.08 8.22
N LEU A 108 0.12 10.71 7.08
CA LEU A 108 -0.16 9.33 6.70
C LEU A 108 0.75 8.92 5.53
N LEU A 109 1.55 7.89 5.75
CA LEU A 109 2.23 7.16 4.69
C LEU A 109 1.40 5.93 4.32
N LEU A 110 1.14 5.77 3.03
CA LEU A 110 0.33 4.70 2.48
C LEU A 110 1.11 3.98 1.38
N LEU A 111 1.40 2.71 1.61
CA LEU A 111 1.93 1.80 0.60
C LEU A 111 0.77 0.94 0.07
N MET A 112 0.58 0.94 -1.24
CA MET A 112 -0.43 0.14 -1.95
C MET A 112 0.28 -0.91 -2.81
N PRO A 113 0.51 -2.13 -2.29
CA PRO A 113 1.04 -3.24 -3.09
C PRO A 113 0.02 -3.66 -4.16
N LEU A 114 0.53 -4.11 -5.31
CA LEU A 114 -0.29 -4.56 -6.45
C LEU A 114 -1.18 -3.48 -7.07
N ALA A 115 -0.96 -2.19 -6.74
CA ALA A 115 -1.77 -1.08 -7.22
C ALA A 115 -1.14 -0.39 -8.44
N ASP A 116 -1.92 -0.16 -9.48
CA ASP A 116 -1.54 0.66 -10.63
C ASP A 116 -1.93 2.15 -10.48
N GLU A 117 -1.69 2.93 -11.54
CA GLU A 117 -1.97 4.37 -11.56
C GLU A 117 -3.47 4.70 -11.50
N LEU A 118 -4.31 3.83 -12.07
CA LEU A 118 -5.76 3.98 -12.05
C LEU A 118 -6.30 3.71 -10.65
N GLU A 119 -5.79 2.68 -9.96
CA GLU A 119 -6.14 2.35 -8.59
C GLU A 119 -5.73 3.46 -7.61
N LYS A 120 -4.54 4.05 -7.79
CA LYS A 120 -4.10 5.24 -7.05
C LYS A 120 -5.05 6.42 -7.28
N SER A 121 -5.35 6.73 -8.53
CA SER A 121 -6.23 7.86 -8.89
C SER A 121 -7.63 7.67 -8.31
N GLY A 122 -8.16 6.45 -8.37
CA GLY A 122 -9.43 6.07 -7.76
C GLY A 122 -9.40 6.17 -6.23
N PHE A 123 -8.29 5.85 -5.57
CA PHE A 123 -8.12 6.08 -4.14
C PHE A 123 -8.17 7.57 -3.81
N ILE A 124 -7.41 8.41 -4.52
CA ILE A 124 -7.39 9.87 -4.31
C ILE A 124 -8.78 10.49 -4.52
N ALA A 125 -9.52 10.03 -5.53
CA ALA A 125 -10.90 10.46 -5.74
C ALA A 125 -11.80 10.12 -4.55
N ARG A 126 -11.69 8.91 -3.99
CA ARG A 126 -12.44 8.51 -2.78
C ARG A 126 -12.06 9.34 -1.56
N VAL A 127 -10.79 9.64 -1.36
CA VAL A 127 -10.33 10.50 -0.26
C VAL A 127 -10.99 11.88 -0.33
N ASN A 128 -11.08 12.46 -1.54
CA ASN A 128 -11.78 13.74 -1.73
C ASN A 128 -13.29 13.64 -1.43
N SER A 129 -13.95 12.55 -1.84
CA SER A 129 -15.36 12.32 -1.51
C SER A 129 -15.56 12.18 0.00
N TRP A 130 -14.72 11.40 0.68
CA TRP A 130 -14.79 11.22 2.14
C TRP A 130 -14.56 12.53 2.90
N SER A 131 -13.65 13.38 2.41
CA SER A 131 -13.45 14.73 2.95
C SER A 131 -14.77 15.51 2.96
N LYS A 132 -15.42 15.60 1.80
CA LYS A 132 -16.69 16.34 1.64
C LYS A 132 -17.81 15.74 2.47
N GLU A 133 -17.96 14.42 2.46
CA GLU A 133 -19.01 13.71 3.21
C GLU A 133 -18.89 13.90 4.72
N ARG A 134 -17.66 13.95 5.26
CA ARG A 134 -17.42 13.98 6.71
C ARG A 134 -17.28 15.38 7.29
N THR A 135 -16.74 16.31 6.51
CA THR A 135 -16.38 17.65 7.00
C THR A 135 -17.12 18.77 6.26
N GLY A 136 -17.82 18.45 5.17
CA GLY A 136 -18.38 19.45 4.25
C GLY A 136 -17.33 20.18 3.40
N LYS A 137 -16.03 19.94 3.65
CA LYS A 137 -14.88 20.61 3.04
C LYS A 137 -14.09 19.64 2.16
N ASN A 138 -13.42 20.16 1.14
CA ASN A 138 -12.44 19.42 0.36
C ASN A 138 -11.05 19.43 1.04
N LEU A 139 -10.11 18.64 0.53
CA LEU A 139 -8.77 18.51 1.13
C LEU A 139 -8.03 19.85 1.20
N ALA A 140 -8.13 20.70 0.18
CA ALA A 140 -7.44 21.99 0.15
C ALA A 140 -8.02 22.96 1.20
N GLU A 141 -9.33 22.93 1.44
CA GLU A 141 -9.99 23.71 2.49
C GLU A 141 -9.63 23.24 3.90
N LEU A 142 -9.23 21.99 4.05
CA LEU A 142 -8.68 21.43 5.29
C LEU A 142 -7.15 21.57 5.39
N ASP A 143 -6.52 22.21 4.40
CA ASP A 143 -5.06 22.31 4.27
C ASP A 143 -4.36 20.93 4.34
N ILE A 144 -5.01 19.92 3.77
CA ILE A 144 -4.49 18.56 3.60
C ILE A 144 -3.99 18.41 2.16
N VAL A 145 -2.73 17.98 2.03
CA VAL A 145 -2.07 17.80 0.75
C VAL A 145 -1.57 16.36 0.57
N ILE A 146 -1.53 15.91 -0.68
CA ILE A 146 -0.79 14.71 -1.05
C ILE A 146 0.62 15.16 -1.44
N GLU A 147 1.51 15.19 -0.47
CA GLU A 147 2.87 15.73 -0.59
C GLU A 147 3.72 14.93 -1.59
N GLN A 148 3.55 13.60 -1.63
CA GLN A 148 4.32 12.73 -2.52
C GLN A 148 3.45 11.62 -3.10
N GLN A 149 3.67 11.31 -4.38
CA GLN A 149 3.05 10.21 -5.11
C GLN A 149 4.11 9.52 -5.95
N LEU A 150 4.45 8.28 -5.60
CA LEU A 150 5.56 7.54 -6.21
C LEU A 150 5.09 6.17 -6.67
N ALA A 151 5.29 5.87 -7.96
CA ALA A 151 5.16 4.52 -8.48
C ALA A 151 6.47 3.76 -8.24
N LEU A 152 6.38 2.56 -7.68
CA LEU A 152 7.54 1.69 -7.50
C LEU A 152 7.87 0.97 -8.82
N PRO A 153 9.16 0.74 -9.14
CA PRO A 153 10.30 0.92 -8.27
C PRO A 153 10.90 2.34 -8.27
N ILE A 154 11.38 2.78 -7.11
CA ILE A 154 12.08 4.05 -6.88
C ILE A 154 13.50 3.85 -6.34
N SER A 155 14.29 4.92 -6.35
CA SER A 155 15.66 4.90 -5.83
C SER A 155 15.69 4.74 -4.30
N SER A 156 16.83 4.32 -3.75
CA SER A 156 16.98 4.22 -2.30
C SER A 156 16.92 5.59 -1.61
N ASP A 157 17.26 6.67 -2.31
CA ASP A 157 17.21 8.02 -1.77
C ASP A 157 15.78 8.56 -1.72
N ASP A 158 14.93 8.19 -2.67
CA ASP A 158 13.49 8.52 -2.63
C ASP A 158 12.80 7.81 -1.46
N ILE A 159 13.15 6.54 -1.19
CA ILE A 159 12.67 5.81 0.01
C ILE A 159 13.07 6.54 1.29
N LYS A 160 14.31 7.05 1.38
CA LYS A 160 14.75 7.82 2.55
C LYS A 160 13.99 9.12 2.69
N ARG A 161 13.83 9.88 1.60
CA ARG A 161 13.10 11.17 1.59
C ARG A 161 11.65 11.00 2.06
N LEU A 162 10.99 9.91 1.65
CA LEU A 162 9.61 9.66 2.02
C LEU A 162 9.44 9.37 3.52
N VAL A 163 10.44 8.75 4.14
CA VAL A 163 10.38 8.30 5.54
C VAL A 163 11.04 9.30 6.50
N THR A 164 11.79 10.26 5.96
CA THR A 164 12.28 11.39 6.76
C THR A 164 11.09 12.30 7.06
N LEU A 165 10.41 12.01 8.16
CA LEU A 165 9.43 12.86 8.81
C LEU A 165 10.16 14.07 9.42
N SER A 166 10.57 15.00 8.59
CA SER A 166 10.94 16.36 9.01
C SER A 166 9.85 17.31 8.55
#